data_AF-X1B750-F1
#
_entry.id   AF-X1B750-F1
#
_cell.length_a   1.000
_cell.length_b   1.000
_cell.length_c   1.000
_cell.angle_alpha   90.00
_cell.angle_beta   90.00
_cell.angle_gamma   90.00
#
_symmetry.space_group_name_H-M   'P 1'
#
loop_
_entity.id
_entity.type
_entity.pdbx_description
1 polymer ?
#
loop_
_entity_poly.entity_id
_entity_poly.type
_entity_poly.pdbx_seq_one_letter_code
_entity_poly.pdbx_strand_id
1 'polypeptide(L)' 'SLDLLSSKYPDNLIVGLKDSNGQFLALAIFIKQYDEEIEILTPLVNIENIAVLEFGNIRINQNCEQLEYIPINNDSSYK' A
#
# COMPACT_ATOMS: atom_id res chain seq x y z
N SER A 1 10.94 0.01 -8.12
CA SER A 1 11.70 0.14 -6.88
C SER A 1 10.73 0.38 -5.75
N LEU A 2 10.79 -0.42 -4.68
CA LEU A 2 9.92 -0.36 -3.49
C LEU A 2 10.36 0.78 -2.54
N ASP A 3 10.86 1.88 -3.10
CA ASP A 3 11.57 2.94 -2.37
C ASP A 3 10.65 3.83 -1.51
N LEU A 4 9.33 3.66 -1.59
CA LEU A 4 8.40 4.50 -0.83
C LEU A 4 8.17 4.07 0.62
N LEU A 5 8.58 2.86 1.02
CA LEU A 5 8.29 2.31 2.36
C LEU A 5 9.46 2.37 3.35
N SER A 6 10.40 3.30 3.16
CA SER A 6 11.29 3.68 4.26
C SER A 6 10.56 4.43 5.39
N SER A 7 9.26 4.73 5.23
CA SER A 7 8.47 5.37 6.28
C SER A 7 8.10 4.36 7.35
N LYS A 8 8.57 4.62 8.56
CA LYS A 8 8.38 3.92 9.84
C LYS A 8 7.01 3.25 10.16
N TYR A 9 5.96 3.38 9.36
CA TYR A 9 4.63 2.82 9.64
C TYR A 9 3.84 2.54 8.34
N PRO A 10 3.99 1.35 7.71
CA PRO A 10 3.22 1.00 6.53
C PRO A 10 1.80 0.50 6.85
N ASP A 11 1.43 0.41 8.13
CA ASP A 11 0.16 -0.19 8.54
C ASP A 11 -1.05 0.64 8.07
N ASN A 12 -2.12 -0.07 7.69
CA ASN A 12 -3.41 0.45 7.24
C ASN A 12 -3.38 1.32 5.96
N LEU A 13 -2.41 1.11 5.07
CA LEU A 13 -2.29 1.82 3.78
C LEU A 13 -3.34 1.35 2.77
N ILE A 14 -3.94 2.30 2.05
CA ILE A 14 -4.75 1.98 0.86
C ILE A 14 -3.80 1.75 -0.31
N VAL A 15 -3.92 0.58 -0.94
CA VAL A 15 -3.08 0.15 -2.06
C VAL A 15 -3.92 -0.29 -3.25
N GLY A 16 -3.38 -0.08 -4.45
CA GLY A 16 -3.90 -0.64 -5.70
C GLY A 16 -3.32 -2.02 -5.97
N LEU A 17 -4.17 -2.97 -6.32
CA LEU A 17 -3.78 -4.31 -6.76
C LEU A 17 -3.75 -4.35 -8.28
N LYS A 18 -2.64 -4.81 -8.86
CA LYS A 18 -2.48 -4.95 -10.31
C LYS A 18 -2.07 -6.38 -10.71
N ASP A 19 -2.51 -6.79 -11.89
CA ASP A 19 -2.05 -8.05 -12.50
C ASP A 19 -0.60 -7.93 -13.03
N SER A 20 -0.07 -9.03 -13.56
CA SER A 20 1.27 -9.09 -14.14
C SER A 20 1.48 -8.21 -15.37
N ASN A 21 0.40 -7.74 -16.00
CA ASN A 21 0.43 -6.81 -17.13
C ASN A 21 0.27 -5.35 -16.69
N GLY A 22 0.15 -5.10 -15.38
CA GLY A 22 -0.08 -3.77 -14.81
C GLY A 22 -1.54 -3.30 -14.90
N GLN A 23 -2.49 -4.16 -15.26
CA GLN A 23 -3.91 -3.81 -15.26
C GLN A 23 -4.42 -3.72 -13.82
N PHE A 24 -5.17 -2.65 -13.55
CA PHE A 24 -5.79 -2.45 -12.24
C PHE A 24 -6.88 -3.49 -11.99
N LEU A 25 -6.82 -4.15 -10.84
CA LEU A 25 -7.78 -5.17 -10.42
C LEU A 25 -8.73 -4.64 -9.34
N ALA A 26 -8.19 -4.10 -8.25
CA ALA A 26 -8.97 -3.67 -7.09
C ALA A 26 -8.17 -2.73 -6.17
N LEU A 27 -8.88 -2.07 -5.26
CA LEU A 27 -8.28 -1.47 -4.06
C LEU A 27 -8.21 -2.51 -2.93
N ALA A 28 -7.18 -2.41 -2.11
CA ALA A 28 -7.00 -3.21 -0.91
C ALA A 28 -6.46 -2.35 0.23
N ILE A 29 -6.54 -2.88 1.45
CA ILE A 29 -5.91 -2.31 2.64
C ILE A 29 -4.70 -3.18 2.94
N PHE A 30 -3.52 -2.60 2.83
CA PHE A 30 -2.31 -3.18 3.37
C PHE A 30 -2.34 -3.00 4.90
N ILE A 31 -2.35 -4.11 5.63
CA ILE A 31 -2.50 -4.10 7.09
C ILE A 31 -1.13 -4.05 7.74
N LYS A 32 -0.23 -4.94 7.35
CA LYS A 32 1.10 -5.07 7.96
C LYS A 32 2.06 -5.90 7.11
N GLN A 33 3.35 -5.66 7.27
CA GLN A 33 4.41 -6.55 6.80
C GLN A 33 5.05 -7.30 7.97
N TYR A 34 5.26 -8.60 7.77
CA TYR A 34 6.09 -9.50 8.56
C TYR A 34 7.39 -9.79 7.78
N ASP A 35 8.32 -10.56 8.35
CA ASP A 35 9.65 -10.75 7.76
C ASP A 35 9.61 -11.18 6.28
N GLU A 36 8.78 -12.17 5.93
CA GLU A 36 8.65 -12.72 4.57
C GLU A 36 7.21 -12.69 4.04
N GLU A 37 6.28 -12.12 4.80
CA GLU A 37 4.85 -12.14 4.49
C GLU A 37 4.22 -10.75 4.61
N ILE A 38 3.15 -10.52 3.85
CA ILE A 38 2.33 -9.32 3.96
C ILE A 38 0.89 -9.70 4.24
N GLU A 39 0.23 -8.91 5.07
CA GLU A 39 -1.18 -9.05 5.37
C GLU A 39 -1.96 -7.96 4.65
N ILE A 40 -2.91 -8.38 3.80
CA ILE A 40 -3.76 -7.48 3.02
C ILE A 40 -5.23 -7.87 3.20
N LEU A 41 -6.10 -6.88 3.34
CA LEU A 41 -7.55 -7.05 3.20
C LEU A 41 -7.95 -6.64 1.78
N THR A 42 -8.49 -7.59 1.03
CA THR A 42 -8.85 -7.41 -0.37
C THR A 42 -10.24 -7.97 -0.67
N PRO A 43 -11.00 -7.35 -1.60
CA PRO A 43 -12.26 -7.92 -2.07
C PRO A 43 -12.06 -9.14 -2.99
N LEU A 44 -10.83 -9.45 -3.40
CA LEU A 44 -10.53 -10.55 -4.31
C LEU A 44 -10.43 -11.88 -3.55
N VAL A 45 -11.11 -12.92 -4.05
CA VAL A 45 -11.11 -14.27 -3.47
C VAL A 45 -9.82 -15.04 -3.79
N ASN A 46 -9.20 -14.77 -4.95
CA ASN A 46 -7.93 -15.39 -5.34
C ASN A 46 -6.88 -14.31 -5.66
N ILE A 47 -5.80 -14.30 -4.88
CA ILE A 47 -4.71 -13.32 -4.99
C ILE A 47 -3.56 -13.79 -5.88
N GLU A 48 -3.59 -15.04 -6.38
CA GLU A 48 -2.52 -15.62 -7.21
C GLU A 48 -2.26 -14.84 -8.51
N ASN A 49 -3.23 -14.06 -8.96
CA ASN A 49 -3.11 -13.20 -10.15
C ASN A 49 -2.58 -11.80 -9.85
N ILE A 50 -2.34 -11.45 -8.58
CA ILE A 50 -1.79 -10.15 -8.19
C ILE A 50 -0.27 -10.23 -8.28
N ALA A 51 0.32 -9.39 -9.12
CA ALA A 51 1.77 -9.33 -9.29
C ALA A 51 2.39 -8.08 -8.67
N VAL A 52 1.60 -7.02 -8.49
CA VAL A 52 2.11 -5.70 -8.09
C VAL A 52 1.16 -5.01 -7.11
N LEU A 53 1.74 -4.47 -6.05
CA LEU A 53 1.08 -3.52 -5.13
C LEU A 53 1.52 -2.10 -5.49
N GLU A 54 0.55 -1.22 -5.77
CA GLU A 54 0.77 0.21 -5.93
C GLU A 54 0.39 0.93 -4.65
N PHE A 55 1.37 1.47 -3.95
CA PHE A 55 1.15 2.19 -2.69
C PHE A 55 0.64 3.60 -2.97
N GLY A 56 -0.52 3.92 -2.38
CA GLY A 56 -1.07 5.26 -2.38
C GLY A 56 -0.60 6.08 -1.17
N ASN A 57 -1.07 7.33 -1.13
CA ASN A 57 -0.78 8.28 -0.06
C ASN A 57 -1.95 8.43 0.91
N ILE A 58 -2.77 7.40 1.03
CA ILE A 58 -3.95 7.41 1.87
C ILE A 58 -3.83 6.21 2.79
N ARG A 59 -4.04 6.43 4.09
CA ARG A 59 -4.19 5.37 5.08
C ARG A 59 -5.49 5.53 5.85
N ILE A 60 -5.88 4.48 6.54
CA ILE A 60 -6.85 4.57 7.63
C ILE A 60 -6.07 4.89 8.91
N ASN A 61 -6.55 5.86 9.70
CA ASN A 61 -5.90 6.23 10.95
C ASN A 61 -5.85 5.05 11.94
N GLN A 62 -5.06 5.19 13.00
CA GLN A 62 -4.83 4.12 13.98
C GLN A 62 -6.10 3.66 14.73
N ASN A 63 -7.13 4.50 14.75
CA ASN A 63 -8.42 4.19 15.37
C ASN A 63 -9.39 3.48 14.40
N CYS A 64 -9.01 3.32 13.13
CA CYS A 64 -9.88 2.82 12.06
C CYS A 64 -11.13 3.69 11.79
N GLU A 65 -11.07 4.99 12.11
CA GLU A 65 -12.21 5.91 12.08
C GLU A 65 -12.22 6.84 10.85
N GLN A 66 -11.05 7.17 10.31
CA GLN A 66 -10.93 8.20 9.27
C GLN A 66 -9.80 7.91 8.28
N LEU A 67 -9.99 8.37 7.04
CA LEU A 67 -8.94 8.43 6.02
C LEU A 67 -7.98 9.60 6.27
N GLU A 68 -6.69 9.31 6.29
CA GLU A 68 -5.62 10.29 6.42
C GLU A 68 -4.79 10.33 5.14
N TYR A 69 -4.54 11.54 4.65
CA TYR A 69 -3.57 11.77 3.61
C TYR A 69 -2.16 11.79 4.21
N ILE A 70 -1.27 10.96 3.67
CA ILE A 70 0.14 10.94 3.99
C ILE A 70 0.83 11.86 2.98
N PRO A 71 1.30 13.05 3.39
CA PRO A 71 2.05 13.90 2.48
C PRO A 71 3.32 13.17 2.04
N ILE A 72 3.50 13.03 0.73
CA ILE A 72 4.80 12.63 0.20
C ILE A 72 5.71 13.83 0.39
N ASN A 73 6.55 13.78 1.41
CA ASN A 73 7.73 14.62 1.45
C ASN A 73 8.66 14.12 0.36
N ASN A 74 8.50 14.67 -0.85
CA ASN A 74 9.58 14.66 -1.83
C ASN A 74 10.69 15.50 -1.21
N ASP A 75 11.59 14.86 -0.48
CA ASP A 75 12.81 15.48 0.00
C ASP A 75 13.59 15.91 -1.25
N SER A 76 13.29 17.12 -1.70
CA SER A 76 13.86 17.75 -2.89
C SER A 76 15.20 18.37 -2.51
N SER A 77 15.97 17.66 -1.70
CA SER A 77 17.28 18.08 -1.21
C SER A 77 18.39 17.55 -2.12
N TYR A 78 18.25 17.82 -3.42
CA TYR A 78 19.41 17.99 -4.30
C TYR A 78 19.68 19.50 -4.37
N LYS A 79 20.56 19.98 -3.49
CA LYS A 79 21.33 21.21 -3.71
C LYS A 79 22.77 20.82 -4.04
#